data_AF-A0A1B6KJY8-F1
#
_entry.id   AF-A0A1B6KJY8-F1
#
_cell.length_a   1.000
_cell.length_b   1.000
_cell.length_c   1.000
_cell.angle_alpha   90.00
_cell.angle_beta   90.00
_cell.angle_gamma   90.00
#
_symmetry.space_group_name_H-M   'P 1'
#
loop_
_entity.id
_entity.type
_entity.pdbx_description
1 polymer ?
#
loop_
_entity_poly.entity_id
_entity_poly.type
_entity_poly.pdbx_seq_one_letter_code
_entity_poly.pdbx_strand_id
1 'polypeptide(L)'
;FVGADSPDSHTSISDSEREYIKSTLVNSSVQSSTMPTPWRHIVTSGPMWALLIVHLGQNWGFWMLLTMLPNYLSHVLNFNIKSNGLMSSIPYMVMWGLTIVFSWIADYINERRLLPLSVSRKMWNTIAHWGGAAALLGLSLASTVWGALVLLTISVALNAGVYMGFLTNHLDLAPNFAGLLMGITNGLSNITSILGPMITGFIVSDQTSKDQWMIAFYISAAIFFAGNLVFMVFGSTDVQPWNNPLQEDLRNEKPKKSSDI
;
A
#
# COMPACT_ATOMS: atom_id res chain seq x y z
N PHE A 1 19.30 21.99 -12.37
CA PHE A 1 19.40 20.74 -11.60
C PHE A 1 19.32 21.10 -10.13
N VAL A 2 18.19 20.84 -9.46
CA VAL A 2 17.89 21.25 -8.06
C VAL A 2 17.80 20.04 -7.12
N GLY A 3 18.20 18.85 -7.58
CA GLY A 3 18.16 17.62 -6.80
C GLY A 3 19.51 16.91 -6.79
N ALA A 4 19.78 16.16 -5.73
CA ALA A 4 20.99 15.35 -5.56
C ALA A 4 20.64 14.02 -4.91
N ASP A 5 21.40 12.97 -5.22
CA ASP A 5 21.13 11.60 -4.73
C ASP A 5 21.43 11.41 -3.24
N SER A 6 22.17 12.34 -2.63
CA SER A 6 22.51 12.31 -1.21
C SER A 6 22.60 13.73 -0.63
N PRO A 7 22.41 13.90 0.68
CA PRO A 7 22.70 15.17 1.36
C PRO A 7 24.13 15.66 1.11
N ASP A 8 25.07 14.75 0.81
CA ASP A 8 26.48 15.08 0.57
C ASP A 8 26.75 15.64 -0.82
N SER A 9 25.91 15.30 -1.80
CA SER A 9 26.03 15.78 -3.17
C SER A 9 25.18 17.03 -3.45
N HIS A 10 24.42 17.51 -2.46
CA HIS A 10 23.56 18.68 -2.61
C HIS A 10 24.34 19.99 -2.41
N THR A 11 24.36 20.86 -3.42
CA THR A 11 25.19 22.08 -3.41
C THR A 11 24.66 23.20 -2.52
N SER A 12 23.38 23.19 -2.14
CA SER A 12 22.75 24.28 -1.36
C SER A 12 22.19 23.85 -0.01
N ILE A 13 22.54 22.66 0.48
CA ILE A 13 22.07 22.20 1.81
C ILE A 13 22.88 22.88 2.91
N SER A 14 22.24 23.23 4.02
CA SER A 14 22.94 23.75 5.20
C SER A 14 23.69 22.62 5.92
N ASP A 15 24.84 22.93 6.53
CA ASP A 15 25.60 21.93 7.29
C ASP A 15 24.78 21.36 8.46
N SER A 16 23.93 22.17 9.10
CA SER A 16 23.05 21.72 10.18
C SER A 16 22.00 20.72 9.72
N GLU A 17 21.37 20.95 8.55
CA GLU A 17 20.39 20.03 7.97
C GLU A 17 21.07 18.73 7.49
N ARG A 18 22.26 18.86 6.90
CA ARG A 18 23.08 17.72 6.47
C ARG A 18 23.42 16.79 7.63
N GLU A 19 23.89 17.34 8.74
CA GLU A 19 24.22 16.58 9.95
C GLU A 19 22.96 15.95 10.58
N TYR A 20 21.85 16.69 10.60
CA TYR A 20 20.56 16.18 11.09
C TYR A 20 20.05 14.98 10.28
N ILE A 21 20.09 15.06 8.95
CA ILE A 21 19.66 13.96 8.08
C ILE A 21 20.57 12.75 8.28
N LYS A 22 21.90 12.95 8.32
CA LYS A 22 22.87 11.86 8.53
C LYS A 22 22.69 11.15 9.86
N SER A 23 22.49 11.91 10.94
CA SER A 23 22.28 11.34 12.27
C SER A 23 20.96 10.57 12.40
N THR A 24 19.99 10.82 11.52
CA THR A 24 18.70 10.12 11.50
C THR A 24 18.70 8.88 10.59
N LEU A 25 19.58 8.81 9.59
CA LEU A 25 19.70 7.70 8.62
C LEU A 25 20.40 6.44 9.17
N VAL A 26 20.47 6.23 10.48
CA VAL A 26 21.26 5.16 11.15
C VAL A 26 21.03 3.74 10.58
N ASN A 27 19.85 3.48 10.01
CA ASN A 27 19.49 2.16 9.44
C ASN A 27 19.65 2.04 7.91
N SER A 28 19.98 3.13 7.23
CA SER A 28 20.27 3.18 5.79
C SER A 28 21.77 3.38 5.62
N SER A 29 22.51 2.34 5.23
CA SER A 29 23.95 2.48 5.02
C SER A 29 24.22 3.24 3.72
N VAL A 30 25.18 4.17 3.77
CA VAL A 30 25.71 4.88 2.59
C VAL A 30 26.23 3.89 1.51
N GLN A 31 26.47 2.64 1.91
CA GLN A 31 26.94 1.54 1.06
C GLN A 31 25.82 0.64 0.50
N SER A 32 24.55 1.01 0.58
CA SER A 32 23.44 0.20 0.03
C SER A 32 23.63 -0.23 -1.43
N SER A 33 24.31 0.58 -2.25
CA SER A 33 24.63 0.27 -3.65
C SER A 33 25.71 -0.81 -3.84
N THR A 34 26.52 -1.09 -2.82
CA THR A 34 27.61 -2.08 -2.87
C THR A 34 27.31 -3.38 -2.11
N MET A 35 26.17 -3.47 -1.43
CA MET A 35 25.81 -4.68 -0.67
C MET A 35 25.25 -5.76 -1.60
N PRO A 36 25.67 -7.04 -1.44
CA PRO A 36 25.09 -8.14 -2.19
C PRO A 36 23.62 -8.34 -1.79
N THR A 37 22.74 -8.47 -2.78
CA THR A 37 21.30 -8.65 -2.54
C THR A 37 21.00 -10.03 -1.93
N PRO A 38 20.37 -10.11 -0.74
CA PRO A 38 20.09 -11.38 -0.06
C PRO A 38 18.81 -12.05 -0.59
N TRP A 39 18.81 -12.45 -1.86
CA TRP A 39 17.63 -12.99 -2.57
C TRP A 39 16.90 -14.08 -1.80
N ARG A 40 17.64 -15.08 -1.27
CA ARG A 40 17.05 -16.20 -0.53
C ARG A 40 16.27 -15.72 0.70
N HIS A 41 16.84 -14.78 1.46
CA HIS A 41 16.21 -14.29 2.69
C HIS A 41 14.99 -13.41 2.42
N ILE A 42 15.03 -12.63 1.33
CA ILE A 42 13.88 -11.83 0.87
C ILE A 42 12.72 -12.75 0.50
N VAL A 43 12.96 -13.77 -0.34
CA VAL A 43 11.88 -14.65 -0.81
C VAL A 43 11.40 -15.66 0.23
N THR A 44 12.13 -15.89 1.32
CA THR A 44 11.66 -16.72 2.44
C THR A 44 11.09 -15.90 3.61
N SER A 45 11.09 -14.57 3.54
CA SER A 45 10.60 -13.69 4.61
C SER A 45 9.06 -13.65 4.63
N GLY A 46 8.46 -14.05 5.76
CA GLY A 46 7.02 -13.98 5.98
C GLY A 46 6.44 -12.56 5.81
N PRO A 47 7.03 -11.52 6.44
CA PRO A 47 6.60 -10.13 6.26
C PRO A 47 6.64 -9.64 4.81
N MET A 48 7.60 -10.10 4.00
CA MET A 48 7.66 -9.77 2.57
C MET A 48 6.48 -10.36 1.80
N TRP A 49 6.13 -11.63 2.06
CA TRP A 49 4.94 -12.24 1.47
C TRP A 49 3.65 -11.58 1.92
N ALA A 50 3.55 -11.21 3.20
CA ALA A 50 2.41 -10.45 3.71
C ALA A 50 2.25 -9.10 2.98
N LEU A 51 3.36 -8.40 2.71
CA LEU A 51 3.38 -7.18 1.92
C LEU A 51 2.98 -7.40 0.46
N LEU A 52 3.48 -8.47 -0.16
CA LEU A 52 3.13 -8.80 -1.53
C LEU A 52 1.63 -9.11 -1.67
N ILE A 53 1.08 -9.94 -0.78
CA ILE A 53 -0.33 -10.36 -0.83
C ILE A 53 -1.27 -9.15 -0.66
N VAL A 54 -0.96 -8.25 0.27
CA VAL A 54 -1.79 -7.04 0.44
C VAL A 54 -1.66 -6.08 -0.73
N HIS A 55 -0.47 -5.95 -1.33
CA HIS A 55 -0.26 -5.11 -2.50
C HIS A 55 -0.99 -5.65 -3.74
N LEU A 56 -1.01 -6.98 -3.93
CA LEU A 56 -1.80 -7.67 -4.96
C LEU A 56 -3.30 -7.40 -4.77
N GLY A 57 -3.82 -7.61 -3.56
CA GLY A 57 -5.22 -7.36 -3.24
C GLY A 57 -5.62 -5.90 -3.45
N GLN A 58 -4.73 -4.97 -3.06
CA GLN A 58 -4.95 -3.55 -3.27
C GLN A 58 -4.99 -3.19 -4.76
N ASN A 59 -4.04 -3.67 -5.56
CA ASN A 59 -3.99 -3.36 -6.99
C ASN A 59 -5.23 -3.89 -7.71
N TRP A 60 -5.66 -5.12 -7.39
CA TRP A 60 -6.91 -5.66 -7.91
C TRP A 60 -8.07 -4.70 -7.69
N GLY A 61 -8.35 -4.32 -6.44
CA GLY A 61 -9.53 -3.53 -6.13
C GLY A 61 -9.40 -2.07 -6.55
N PHE A 62 -8.21 -1.48 -6.49
CA PHE A 62 -7.97 -0.12 -6.98
C PHE A 62 -8.22 -0.01 -8.49
N TRP A 63 -7.65 -0.92 -9.29
CA TRP A 63 -7.82 -0.88 -10.74
C TRP A 63 -9.21 -1.32 -11.18
N MET A 64 -9.81 -2.29 -10.49
CA MET A 64 -11.21 -2.65 -10.71
C MET A 64 -12.10 -1.44 -10.46
N LEU A 65 -11.98 -0.78 -9.30
CA LEU A 65 -12.72 0.44 -9.01
C LEU A 65 -12.44 1.50 -10.09
N LEU A 66 -11.19 1.79 -10.42
CA LEU A 66 -10.85 2.85 -11.37
C LEU A 66 -11.42 2.64 -12.77
N THR A 67 -11.37 1.40 -13.28
CA THR A 67 -11.78 1.07 -14.66
C THR A 67 -13.27 0.79 -14.78
N MET A 68 -13.87 0.16 -13.78
CA MET A 68 -15.25 -0.29 -13.82
C MET A 68 -16.23 0.68 -13.18
N LEU A 69 -15.75 1.58 -12.31
CA LEU A 69 -16.56 2.63 -11.71
C LEU A 69 -17.32 3.46 -12.75
N PRO A 70 -16.68 4.01 -13.79
CA PRO A 70 -17.40 4.79 -14.79
C PRO A 70 -18.48 3.95 -15.48
N ASN A 71 -18.20 2.68 -15.77
CA ASN A 71 -19.19 1.79 -16.39
C ASN A 71 -20.39 1.55 -15.47
N TYR A 72 -20.17 1.31 -14.18
CA TYR A 72 -21.26 1.14 -13.21
C TYR A 72 -22.11 2.40 -13.07
N LEU A 73 -21.48 3.58 -12.94
CA LEU A 73 -22.20 4.86 -12.86
C LEU A 73 -23.02 5.12 -14.13
N SER A 74 -22.45 4.85 -15.31
CA SER A 74 -23.14 5.10 -16.58
C SER A 74 -24.26 4.10 -16.88
N HIS A 75 -24.01 2.80 -16.72
CA HIS A 75 -24.91 1.75 -17.18
C HIS A 75 -25.94 1.31 -16.12
N VAL A 76 -25.57 1.30 -14.84
CA VAL A 76 -26.49 0.88 -13.76
C VAL A 76 -27.20 2.07 -13.16
N LEU A 77 -26.48 3.16 -12.88
CA LEU A 77 -27.06 4.35 -12.27
C LEU A 77 -27.60 5.35 -13.31
N ASN A 78 -27.51 5.03 -14.61
CA ASN A 78 -27.90 5.88 -15.74
C ASN A 78 -27.31 7.31 -15.64
N PHE A 79 -26.15 7.43 -15.04
CA PHE A 79 -25.51 8.72 -14.78
C PHE A 79 -24.69 9.13 -16.01
N ASN A 80 -25.05 10.24 -16.64
CA ASN A 80 -24.32 10.72 -17.82
C ASN A 80 -22.96 11.30 -17.43
N ILE A 81 -21.92 10.47 -17.55
CA ILE A 81 -20.54 10.83 -17.21
C ILE A 81 -19.99 11.93 -18.12
N LYS A 82 -20.43 11.99 -19.38
CA LYS A 82 -19.98 13.04 -20.33
C LYS A 82 -20.51 14.42 -19.96
N SER A 83 -21.73 14.52 -19.41
CA SER A 83 -22.26 15.80 -18.93
C SER A 83 -21.82 16.15 -17.51
N ASN A 84 -21.48 15.14 -16.70
CA ASN A 84 -21.17 15.30 -15.27
C ASN A 84 -19.74 14.87 -14.92
N GLY A 85 -18.75 15.27 -15.73
CA GLY A 85 -17.33 14.99 -15.48
C GLY A 85 -16.84 15.47 -14.11
N LEU A 86 -17.40 16.59 -13.61
CA LEU A 86 -17.19 17.07 -12.25
C LEU A 86 -17.61 16.07 -11.18
N MET A 87 -18.66 15.29 -11.40
CA MET A 87 -19.11 14.28 -10.42
C MET A 87 -18.19 13.07 -10.40
N SER A 88 -17.64 12.71 -11.56
CA SER A 88 -16.73 11.57 -11.70
C SER A 88 -15.36 11.85 -11.10
N SER A 89 -15.00 13.13 -10.92
CA SER A 89 -13.76 13.52 -10.25
C SER A 89 -13.89 13.63 -8.72
N ILE A 90 -15.11 13.69 -8.16
CA ILE A 90 -15.34 13.80 -6.71
C ILE A 90 -14.62 12.68 -5.92
N PRO A 91 -14.74 11.39 -6.26
CA PRO A 91 -14.08 10.33 -5.48
C PRO A 91 -12.58 10.53 -5.35
N TYR A 92 -11.92 10.91 -6.44
CA TYR A 92 -10.49 11.13 -6.48
C TYR A 92 -10.07 12.45 -5.80
N MET A 93 -10.88 13.50 -5.93
CA MET A 93 -10.63 14.77 -5.25
C MET A 93 -10.74 14.63 -3.72
N VAL A 94 -11.75 13.89 -3.25
CA VAL A 94 -11.90 13.57 -1.83
C VAL A 94 -10.77 12.67 -1.36
N MET A 95 -10.37 11.67 -2.14
CA MET A 95 -9.20 10.84 -1.83
C MET A 95 -7.92 11.68 -1.68
N TRP A 96 -7.68 12.62 -2.59
CA TRP A 96 -6.53 13.53 -2.52
C TRP A 96 -6.55 14.38 -1.23
N GLY A 97 -7.68 15.00 -0.92
CA GLY A 97 -7.85 15.78 0.31
C GLY A 97 -7.68 14.94 1.58
N LEU A 98 -8.30 13.75 1.62
CA LEU A 98 -8.13 12.83 2.74
C LEU A 98 -6.71 12.32 2.87
N THR A 99 -5.95 12.18 1.78
CA THR A 99 -4.56 11.76 1.83
C THR A 99 -3.73 12.76 2.63
N ILE A 100 -3.93 14.06 2.41
CA ILE A 100 -3.23 15.12 3.18
C ILE A 100 -3.60 15.04 4.66
N VAL A 101 -4.88 14.89 4.98
CA VAL A 101 -5.37 14.79 6.36
C VAL A 101 -4.83 13.53 7.04
N PHE A 102 -4.90 12.38 6.37
CA PHE A 102 -4.42 11.11 6.90
C PHE A 102 -2.91 11.11 7.10
N SER A 103 -2.14 11.71 6.19
CA SER A 103 -0.70 11.89 6.38
C SER A 103 -0.40 12.72 7.62
N TRP A 104 -1.07 13.87 7.80
CA TRP A 104 -0.87 14.70 8.99
C TRP A 104 -1.21 13.96 10.29
N ILE A 105 -2.32 13.22 10.33
CA ILE A 105 -2.71 12.40 11.49
C ILE A 105 -1.68 11.27 11.73
N ALA A 106 -1.25 10.59 10.66
CA ALA A 106 -0.28 9.51 10.75
C ALA A 106 1.07 10.00 11.30
N ASP A 107 1.55 11.14 10.80
CA ASP A 107 2.78 11.78 11.27
C ASP A 107 2.66 12.18 12.74
N TYR A 108 1.54 12.79 13.13
CA TYR A 108 1.27 13.16 14.53
C TYR A 108 1.27 11.93 15.46
N ILE A 109 0.61 10.84 15.07
CA ILE A 109 0.58 9.58 15.86
C ILE A 109 1.98 9.01 16.03
N ASN A 110 2.77 9.01 14.95
CA ASN A 110 4.11 8.40 14.92
C ASN A 110 5.14 9.27 15.67
N GLU A 111 5.12 10.60 15.50
CA GLU A 111 6.03 11.55 16.15
C GLU A 111 5.82 11.55 17.67
N ARG A 112 4.57 11.55 18.11
CA ARG A 112 4.19 11.49 19.54
C ARG A 112 4.30 10.08 20.13
N ARG A 113 4.64 9.07 19.31
CA ARG A 113 4.71 7.65 19.69
C ARG A 113 3.44 7.15 20.41
N LEU A 114 2.27 7.63 19.97
CA LEU A 114 0.98 7.27 20.57
C LEU A 114 0.63 5.79 20.36
N LEU A 115 1.08 5.24 19.24
CA LEU A 115 0.91 3.83 18.88
C LEU A 115 2.26 3.25 18.42
N PRO A 116 2.51 1.94 18.65
CA PRO A 116 3.60 1.25 18.00
C PRO A 116 3.47 1.35 16.48
N LEU A 117 4.60 1.48 15.77
CA LEU A 117 4.60 1.65 14.30
C LEU A 117 3.82 0.54 13.60
N SER A 118 4.00 -0.72 14.02
CA SER A 118 3.25 -1.88 13.50
C SER A 118 1.73 -1.70 13.62
N VAL A 119 1.26 -1.21 14.77
CA VAL A 119 -0.16 -0.98 15.01
C VAL A 119 -0.67 0.17 14.15
N SER A 120 0.09 1.26 14.05
CA SER A 120 -0.22 2.41 13.18
C SER A 120 -0.36 1.99 11.72
N ARG A 121 0.63 1.25 11.16
CA ARG A 121 0.57 0.74 9.78
C ARG A 121 -0.61 -0.19 9.54
N LYS A 122 -0.88 -1.13 10.46
CA LYS A 122 -2.01 -2.07 10.36
C LYS A 122 -3.35 -1.35 10.45
N MET A 123 -3.47 -0.33 11.30
CA MET A 123 -4.66 0.49 11.44
C MET A 123 -5.00 1.21 10.13
N TRP A 124 -4.05 1.95 9.56
CA TRP A 124 -4.24 2.65 8.29
C TRP A 124 -4.59 1.71 7.14
N ASN A 125 -3.91 0.56 7.09
CA ASN A 125 -4.19 -0.45 6.08
C ASN A 125 -5.60 -1.05 6.23
N THR A 126 -6.06 -1.24 7.47
CA THR A 126 -7.40 -1.74 7.79
C THR A 126 -8.48 -0.73 7.44
N ILE A 127 -8.28 0.55 7.74
CA ILE A 127 -9.19 1.63 7.34
C ILE A 127 -9.38 1.63 5.82
N ALA A 128 -8.29 1.49 5.06
CA ALA A 128 -8.36 1.46 3.61
C ALA A 128 -9.06 0.20 3.07
N HIS A 129 -8.59 -1.00 3.46
CA HIS A 129 -9.06 -2.25 2.88
C HIS A 129 -10.42 -2.68 3.41
N TRP A 130 -10.58 -2.77 4.74
CA TRP A 130 -11.83 -3.22 5.33
C TRP A 130 -12.90 -2.12 5.26
N GLY A 131 -12.52 -0.85 5.39
CA GLY A 131 -13.43 0.26 5.15
C GLY A 131 -13.90 0.32 3.69
N GLY A 132 -12.99 0.15 2.73
CA GLY A 132 -13.34 0.02 1.32
C GLY A 132 -14.23 -1.19 1.02
N ALA A 133 -13.91 -2.36 1.60
CA ALA A 133 -14.72 -3.56 1.47
C ALA A 133 -16.14 -3.35 2.05
N ALA A 134 -16.27 -2.76 3.24
CA ALA A 134 -17.56 -2.46 3.85
C ALA A 134 -18.38 -1.49 3.00
N ALA A 135 -17.74 -0.47 2.41
CA ALA A 135 -18.39 0.48 1.52
C ALA A 135 -18.87 -0.20 0.21
N LEU A 136 -18.08 -1.11 -0.36
CA LEU A 136 -18.46 -1.93 -1.51
C LEU A 136 -19.63 -2.88 -1.19
N LEU A 137 -19.64 -3.50 -0.02
CA LEU A 137 -20.76 -4.32 0.43
C LEU A 137 -22.02 -3.47 0.64
N GLY A 138 -21.88 -2.27 1.22
CA GLY A 138 -22.98 -1.32 1.38
C GLY A 138 -23.54 -0.85 0.04
N LEU A 139 -22.69 -0.70 -0.99
CA LEU A 139 -23.11 -0.32 -2.33
C LEU A 139 -24.11 -1.32 -2.93
N SER A 140 -23.96 -2.60 -2.60
CA SER A 140 -24.88 -3.66 -3.03
C SER A 140 -26.31 -3.44 -2.51
N LEU A 141 -26.45 -2.82 -1.32
CA LEU A 141 -27.72 -2.51 -0.67
C LEU A 141 -28.28 -1.14 -1.08
N ALA A 142 -27.50 -0.32 -1.78
CA ALA A 142 -27.95 1.00 -2.19
C ALA A 142 -29.10 0.90 -3.22
N SER A 143 -30.22 1.55 -2.89
CA SER A 143 -31.40 1.66 -3.76
C SER A 143 -31.46 2.99 -4.52
N THR A 144 -30.65 3.98 -4.10
CA THR A 144 -30.61 5.32 -4.71
C THR A 144 -29.27 5.58 -5.40
N VAL A 145 -29.32 6.32 -6.51
CA VAL A 145 -28.13 6.76 -7.26
C VAL A 145 -27.19 7.58 -6.37
N TRP A 146 -27.77 8.48 -5.57
CA TRP A 146 -27.01 9.34 -4.64
C TRP A 146 -26.34 8.55 -3.51
N GLY A 147 -27.05 7.58 -2.93
CA GLY A 147 -26.46 6.69 -1.91
C GLY A 147 -25.31 5.86 -2.48
N ALA A 148 -25.46 5.35 -3.70
CA ALA A 148 -24.42 4.62 -4.40
C ALA A 148 -23.17 5.49 -4.66
N LEU A 149 -23.35 6.72 -5.15
CA LEU A 149 -22.26 7.68 -5.37
C LEU A 149 -21.50 8.02 -4.07
N VAL A 150 -22.22 8.22 -2.96
CA VAL A 150 -21.60 8.52 -1.65
C VAL A 150 -20.80 7.34 -1.13
N LEU A 151 -21.39 6.14 -1.10
CA LEU A 151 -20.69 4.93 -0.63
C LEU A 151 -19.45 4.63 -1.46
N LEU A 152 -19.55 4.85 -2.76
CA LEU A 152 -18.44 4.67 -3.67
C LEU A 152 -17.34 5.71 -3.45
N THR A 153 -17.73 6.97 -3.27
CA THR A 153 -16.79 8.06 -2.92
C THR A 153 -16.06 7.73 -1.62
N ILE A 154 -16.77 7.24 -0.61
CA ILE A 154 -16.18 6.78 0.66
C ILE A 154 -15.19 5.63 0.40
N SER A 155 -15.57 4.62 -0.40
CA SER A 155 -14.70 3.50 -0.73
C SER A 155 -13.37 3.97 -1.34
N VAL A 156 -13.43 4.84 -2.35
CA VAL A 156 -12.23 5.39 -3.00
C VAL A 156 -11.46 6.30 -2.06
N ALA A 157 -12.13 7.12 -1.25
CA ALA A 157 -11.48 8.06 -0.36
C ALA A 157 -10.71 7.35 0.78
N LEU A 158 -11.26 6.27 1.33
CA LEU A 158 -10.59 5.46 2.37
C LEU A 158 -9.32 4.79 1.86
N ASN A 159 -9.17 4.56 0.55
CA ASN A 159 -7.93 4.03 -0.03
C ASN A 159 -6.71 4.95 0.22
N ALA A 160 -6.92 6.22 0.56
CA ALA A 160 -5.85 7.11 1.02
C ALA A 160 -5.02 6.53 2.18
N GLY A 161 -5.63 5.68 3.04
CA GLY A 161 -4.93 5.03 4.14
C GLY A 161 -3.81 4.09 3.71
N VAL A 162 -3.84 3.57 2.47
CA VAL A 162 -2.81 2.66 1.96
C VAL A 162 -1.42 3.29 1.93
N TYR A 163 -1.33 4.59 1.61
CA TYR A 163 -0.05 5.31 1.56
C TYR A 163 0.65 5.30 2.94
N MET A 164 -0.12 5.42 4.02
CA MET A 164 0.39 5.41 5.40
C MET A 164 0.46 4.00 6.01
N GLY A 165 -0.08 3.00 5.31
CA GLY A 165 -0.13 1.59 5.71
C GLY A 165 0.98 0.77 5.06
N PHE A 166 0.63 -0.12 4.12
CA PHE A 166 1.61 -1.07 3.57
C PHE A 166 2.63 -0.42 2.63
N LEU A 167 2.32 0.70 1.96
CA LEU A 167 3.23 1.33 1.00
C LEU A 167 4.52 1.80 1.68
N THR A 168 4.39 2.50 2.81
CA THR A 168 5.52 2.94 3.64
C THR A 168 6.21 1.79 4.38
N ASN A 169 5.54 0.67 4.60
CA ASN A 169 6.11 -0.49 5.29
C ASN A 169 7.30 -1.14 4.54
N HIS A 170 7.50 -0.88 3.25
CA HIS A 170 8.71 -1.31 2.53
C HIS A 170 9.98 -0.65 3.11
N LEU A 171 9.87 0.63 3.47
CA LEU A 171 10.95 1.38 4.13
C LEU A 171 11.16 0.89 5.55
N ASP A 172 10.07 0.61 6.27
CA ASP A 172 10.13 0.11 7.64
C ASP A 172 10.80 -1.29 7.70
N LEU A 173 10.52 -2.15 6.71
CA LEU A 173 10.99 -3.54 6.69
C LEU A 173 12.46 -3.69 6.31
N ALA A 174 12.93 -2.96 5.29
CA ALA A 174 14.34 -3.00 4.89
C ALA A 174 14.75 -1.69 4.21
N PRO A 175 15.16 -0.66 4.97
CA PRO A 175 15.55 0.64 4.42
C PRO A 175 16.57 0.58 3.27
N ASN A 176 17.56 -0.32 3.34
CA ASN A 176 18.59 -0.47 2.31
C ASN A 176 18.08 -1.11 1.02
N PHE A 177 17.04 -1.94 1.12
CA PHE A 177 16.46 -2.68 -0.01
C PHE A 177 15.03 -2.22 -0.32
N ALA A 178 14.55 -1.11 0.25
CA ALA A 178 13.16 -0.69 0.16
C ALA A 178 12.70 -0.48 -1.29
N GLY A 179 13.56 0.14 -2.12
CA GLY A 179 13.31 0.30 -3.56
C GLY A 179 13.21 -1.03 -4.31
N LEU A 180 14.05 -2.00 -3.96
CA LEU A 180 13.99 -3.36 -4.52
C LEU A 180 12.69 -4.07 -4.11
N LEU A 181 12.34 -4.03 -2.82
CA LEU A 181 11.10 -4.64 -2.33
C LEU A 181 9.88 -4.03 -2.98
N MET A 182 9.82 -2.69 -3.05
CA MET A 182 8.72 -1.97 -3.71
C MET A 182 8.66 -2.31 -5.20
N GLY A 183 9.79 -2.44 -5.89
CA GLY A 183 9.85 -2.86 -7.29
C GLY A 183 9.30 -4.26 -7.51
N ILE A 184 9.70 -5.23 -6.67
CA ILE A 184 9.19 -6.61 -6.74
C ILE A 184 7.68 -6.63 -6.46
N THR A 185 7.22 -6.04 -5.35
CA THR A 185 5.80 -6.09 -5.00
C THR A 185 4.94 -5.34 -6.02
N ASN A 186 5.37 -4.18 -6.52
CA ASN A 186 4.66 -3.44 -7.55
C ASN A 186 4.62 -4.20 -8.89
N GLY A 187 5.75 -4.78 -9.31
CA GLY A 187 5.85 -5.56 -10.55
C GLY A 187 4.90 -6.75 -10.56
N LEU A 188 4.88 -7.55 -9.48
CA LEU A 188 3.94 -8.65 -9.36
C LEU A 188 2.49 -8.16 -9.22
N SER A 189 2.26 -7.04 -8.52
CA SER A 189 0.91 -6.51 -8.32
C SER A 189 0.26 -6.03 -9.62
N ASN A 190 1.05 -5.56 -10.59
CA ASN A 190 0.50 -5.21 -11.92
C ASN A 190 -0.11 -6.40 -12.66
N ILE A 191 0.29 -7.65 -12.35
CA ILE A 191 -0.37 -8.85 -12.90
C ILE A 191 -1.84 -8.88 -12.46
N THR A 192 -2.12 -8.60 -11.19
CA THR A 192 -3.50 -8.53 -10.68
C THR A 192 -4.28 -7.34 -11.24
N SER A 193 -3.61 -6.23 -11.55
CA SER A 193 -4.22 -5.07 -12.21
C SER A 193 -4.72 -5.38 -13.62
N ILE A 194 -4.06 -6.30 -14.32
CA ILE A 194 -4.50 -6.79 -15.64
C ILE A 194 -5.64 -7.79 -15.49
N LEU A 195 -5.49 -8.74 -14.56
CA LEU A 195 -6.47 -9.81 -14.37
C LEU A 195 -7.79 -9.32 -13.76
N GLY A 196 -7.77 -8.30 -12.91
CA GLY A 196 -8.95 -7.76 -12.22
C GLY A 196 -10.06 -7.30 -13.16
N PRO A 197 -9.81 -6.31 -14.03
CA PRO A 197 -10.77 -5.87 -15.03
C PRO A 197 -11.16 -6.97 -16.01
N MET A 198 -10.23 -7.85 -16.40
CA MET A 198 -10.50 -8.95 -17.32
C MET A 198 -11.50 -9.97 -16.74
N ILE A 199 -11.26 -10.45 -15.52
CA ILE A 199 -12.17 -11.37 -14.82
C ILE A 199 -13.51 -10.69 -14.55
N THR A 200 -13.49 -9.43 -14.12
CA THR A 200 -14.73 -8.65 -13.91
C THR A 200 -15.53 -8.51 -15.20
N GLY A 201 -14.88 -8.30 -16.34
CA GLY A 201 -15.52 -8.23 -17.65
C GLY A 201 -16.16 -9.55 -18.09
N PHE A 202 -15.62 -10.70 -17.68
CA PHE A 202 -16.28 -12.00 -17.90
C PHE A 202 -17.48 -12.22 -16.98
N ILE A 203 -17.42 -11.73 -15.74
CA ILE A 203 -18.53 -11.83 -14.78
C ILE A 203 -19.68 -10.91 -15.18
N VAL A 204 -19.36 -9.66 -15.55
CA VAL A 204 -20.31 -8.64 -15.98
C VAL A 204 -20.49 -8.73 -17.49
N SER A 205 -21.18 -9.77 -17.93
CA SER A 205 -21.58 -9.97 -19.33
C SER A 205 -22.65 -8.97 -19.77
N ASP A 206 -23.55 -8.58 -18.86
CA ASP A 206 -24.55 -7.54 -19.05
C ASP A 206 -24.26 -6.35 -18.13
N GLN A 207 -23.80 -5.25 -18.72
CA GLN A 207 -23.43 -4.04 -17.98
C GLN A 207 -24.61 -3.33 -17.31
N THR A 208 -25.85 -3.68 -17.68
CA THR A 208 -27.05 -3.13 -17.04
C THR A 208 -27.52 -3.99 -15.86
N SER A 209 -27.01 -5.22 -15.72
CA SER A 209 -27.41 -6.14 -14.67
C SER A 209 -26.76 -5.80 -13.33
N LYS A 210 -27.56 -5.30 -12.39
CA LYS A 210 -27.11 -5.00 -11.02
C LYS A 210 -26.54 -6.23 -10.30
N ASP A 211 -27.12 -7.40 -10.51
CA ASP A 211 -26.71 -8.63 -9.82
C ASP A 211 -25.30 -9.07 -10.22
N GLN A 212 -24.94 -8.95 -11.50
CA GLN A 212 -23.59 -9.28 -11.97
C GLN A 212 -22.54 -8.32 -11.41
N TRP A 213 -22.87 -7.03 -11.33
CA TRP A 213 -22.03 -6.03 -10.67
C TRP A 213 -21.84 -6.32 -9.18
N MET A 214 -22.91 -6.75 -8.50
CA MET A 214 -22.82 -7.14 -7.08
C MET A 214 -21.87 -8.33 -6.86
N ILE A 215 -21.89 -9.33 -7.75
CA ILE A 215 -20.93 -10.45 -7.70
C ILE A 215 -19.48 -9.93 -7.80
N ALA A 216 -19.21 -9.02 -8.74
CA ALA A 216 -17.88 -8.42 -8.87
C ALA A 216 -17.46 -7.63 -7.62
N PHE A 217 -18.38 -6.86 -7.02
CA PHE A 217 -18.11 -6.16 -5.76
C PHE A 217 -17.87 -7.11 -4.58
N TYR A 218 -18.61 -8.22 -4.49
CA TYR A 218 -18.38 -9.23 -3.45
C TYR A 218 -17.02 -9.92 -3.57
N ILE A 219 -16.59 -10.24 -4.79
CA ILE A 219 -15.26 -10.81 -5.04
C ILE A 219 -14.17 -9.81 -4.62
N SER A 220 -14.29 -8.55 -5.02
CA SER A 220 -13.33 -7.52 -4.64
C SER A 220 -13.31 -7.26 -3.13
N ALA A 221 -14.47 -7.25 -2.47
CA ALA A 221 -14.55 -7.13 -1.02
C ALA A 221 -13.88 -8.32 -0.30
N ALA A 222 -14.06 -9.55 -0.81
CA ALA A 222 -13.40 -10.73 -0.28
C ALA A 222 -11.86 -10.66 -0.43
N ILE A 223 -11.38 -10.19 -1.60
CA ILE A 223 -9.95 -10.01 -1.86
C ILE A 223 -9.34 -8.95 -0.92
N PHE A 224 -10.01 -7.81 -0.75
CA PHE A 224 -9.59 -6.77 0.20
C PHE A 224 -9.56 -7.28 1.64
N PHE A 225 -10.60 -8.02 2.04
CA PHE A 225 -10.68 -8.58 3.38
C PHE A 225 -9.55 -9.58 3.65
N ALA A 226 -9.37 -10.55 2.74
CA ALA A 226 -8.33 -11.57 2.85
C ALA A 226 -6.92 -10.98 2.79
N GLY A 227 -6.66 -10.05 1.86
CA GLY A 227 -5.37 -9.39 1.72
C GLY A 227 -4.96 -8.62 2.98
N ASN A 228 -5.90 -7.85 3.56
CA ASN A 228 -5.64 -7.15 4.81
C ASN A 228 -5.55 -8.09 6.02
N LEU A 229 -6.31 -9.19 6.05
CA LEU A 229 -6.21 -10.18 7.12
C LEU A 229 -4.81 -10.81 7.17
N VAL A 230 -4.25 -11.18 6.02
CA VAL A 230 -2.88 -11.69 5.91
C VAL A 230 -1.88 -10.65 6.42
N PHE A 231 -2.04 -9.38 6.03
CA PHE A 231 -1.17 -8.30 6.51
C PHE A 231 -1.32 -8.03 8.02
N MET A 232 -2.52 -8.16 8.57
CA MET A 232 -2.77 -7.99 10.00
C MET A 232 -2.06 -9.06 10.82
N VAL A 233 -2.12 -10.31 10.38
CA VAL A 233 -1.52 -11.47 11.09
C VAL A 233 -0.01 -11.55 10.89
N PHE A 234 0.47 -11.42 9.64
CA PHE A 234 1.88 -11.69 9.29
C PHE A 234 2.70 -10.43 8.98
N GLY A 235 2.06 -9.26 8.85
CA GLY A 235 2.76 -8.00 8.62
C GLY A 235 3.59 -7.59 9.84
N SER A 236 4.82 -7.19 9.58
CA SER A 236 5.75 -6.61 10.56
C SER A 236 6.34 -5.32 10.02
N THR A 237 6.69 -4.42 10.94
CA THR A 237 7.43 -3.16 10.71
C THR A 237 8.85 -3.24 11.29
N ASP A 238 9.26 -4.39 11.81
CA ASP A 238 10.59 -4.56 12.36
C ASP A 238 11.60 -4.75 11.23
N VAL A 239 12.70 -4.00 11.29
CA VAL A 239 13.79 -4.08 10.32
C VAL A 239 14.27 -5.53 10.24
N GLN A 240 14.23 -6.10 9.03
CA GLN A 240 14.57 -7.49 8.83
C GLN A 240 16.07 -7.73 9.01
N PRO A 241 16.48 -8.91 9.52
CA PRO A 241 17.90 -9.21 9.78
C PRO A 241 18.79 -9.04 8.54
N TRP A 242 18.26 -9.40 7.37
CA TRP A 242 18.95 -9.31 6.09
C TRP A 242 19.03 -7.89 5.51
N ASN A 243 18.53 -6.86 6.20
CA ASN A 243 18.68 -5.47 5.77
C ASN A 243 20.16 -5.02 5.75
N ASN A 244 21.03 -5.64 6.54
CA ASN A 244 22.47 -5.36 6.54
C ASN A 244 23.29 -6.66 6.52
N PRO A 245 23.59 -7.21 5.33
CA PRO A 245 24.33 -8.48 5.18
C PRO A 245 25.70 -8.46 5.87
N LEU A 246 26.40 -7.31 5.84
CA LEU A 246 27.74 -7.16 6.45
C LEU A 246 27.71 -7.34 7.97
N GLN A 247 26.62 -6.96 8.63
CA GLN A 247 26.45 -7.10 10.07
C GLN A 247 26.02 -8.54 10.44
N GLU A 248 25.37 -9.24 9.53
CA GLU A 248 24.98 -10.65 9.67
C GLU A 248 26.20 -11.57 9.54
N ASP A 249 27.10 -11.31 8.58
CA ASP A 249 28.38 -12.02 8.45
C ASP A 249 29.25 -11.86 9.70
N LEU A 250 29.42 -10.64 10.21
CA LEU A 250 30.14 -10.38 11.47
C LEU A 250 29.49 -11.04 12.70
N ARG A 251 28.17 -11.23 12.69
CA ARG A 251 27.43 -11.94 13.76
C ARG A 251 27.63 -13.46 13.65
N ASN A 252 27.70 -13.99 12.44
CA ASN A 252 27.92 -15.40 12.15
C ASN A 252 29.40 -15.82 12.30
N GLU A 253 30.34 -14.87 12.17
CA GLU A 253 31.79 -15.07 12.40
C GLU A 253 32.21 -15.01 13.87
N LYS A 254 31.30 -14.75 14.83
CA LYS A 254 31.65 -14.88 16.26
C LYS A 254 32.19 -16.29 16.53
N PRO A 255 33.39 -16.43 17.13
CA PRO A 255 34.06 -17.72 17.20
C PRO A 255 33.20 -18.69 18.00
N LYS A 256 32.98 -19.90 17.44
CA LYS A 256 32.66 -21.08 18.23
C LYS A 256 33.64 -21.06 19.42
N LYS A 257 33.13 -20.90 20.64
CA LYS A 257 33.93 -21.01 21.87
C LYS A 257 34.88 -22.18 21.67
N SER A 258 36.18 -21.92 21.76
CA SER A 258 37.15 -22.99 21.93
C SER A 258 36.71 -23.74 23.20
N SER A 259 36.19 -24.94 23.00
CA SER A 259 36.06 -25.91 24.08
C SER A 259 37.46 -26.43 24.34
N ASP A 260 38.27 -25.60 24.99
CA ASP A 260 39.45 -26.04 25.73
C ASP A 260 38.97 -26.36 27.14
N ILE A 261 38.91 -27.66 27.45
CA ILE A 261 39.49 -28.38 28.58
C ILE A 261 39.33 -29.87 28.29
#